data_AF-A0A960YWS6-F1
#
_entry.id   AF-A0A960YWS6-F1
#
_cell.length_a   1.000
_cell.length_b   1.000
_cell.length_c   1.000
_cell.angle_alpha   90.00
_cell.angle_beta   90.00
_cell.angle_gamma   90.00
#
_symmetry.space_group_name_H-M   'P 1'
#
loop_
_entity.id
_entity.type
_entity.pdbx_description
1 polymer ?
#
loop_
_entity_poly.entity_id
_entity_poly.type
_entity_poly.pdbx_seq_one_letter_code
_entity_poly.pdbx_strand_id
1 'polypeptide(L)'
;IDISVLIILQFLWSGDFEYNKHSHLSNFGQYTSGTIGLIITGISVYFFYKTLILQRKEFELQREELKNNVDALKSQKIEMEIQNNFHLKNQLDNKFFNLLSFLLNIRSSFSQGNKDGNQYFSEIIAEIDTRFELVDYRFQKIRSINNYFSHLCNIIKLIVESEFLDNHEKETYFNILCGVLRKQERDVIIKITKSKETIYEFGFEYLINISENSVLNS
;
A
#
# COMPACT_ATOMS: atom_id res chain seq x y z
N ILE A 1 -60.07 26.17 17.45
CA ILE A 1 -61.30 26.42 16.68
C ILE A 1 -60.85 26.75 15.28
N ASP A 2 -61.22 25.91 14.32
CA ASP A 2 -60.74 25.98 12.96
C ASP A 2 -61.21 27.28 12.28
N ILE A 3 -60.37 27.91 11.45
CA ILE A 3 -60.68 29.21 10.84
C ILE A 3 -61.94 29.11 9.97
N SER A 4 -62.13 27.95 9.34
CA SER A 4 -63.33 27.55 8.63
C SER A 4 -64.59 27.62 9.51
N VAL A 5 -64.50 27.19 10.77
CA VAL A 5 -65.62 27.22 11.73
C VAL A 5 -65.96 28.64 12.17
N LEU A 6 -64.96 29.53 12.31
CA LEU A 6 -65.19 30.95 12.61
C LEU A 6 -65.84 31.69 11.43
N ILE A 7 -65.45 31.38 10.19
CA ILE A 7 -66.08 31.95 8.98
C ILE A 7 -67.53 31.48 8.83
N ILE A 8 -67.80 30.20 9.12
CA ILE A 8 -69.15 29.64 9.09
C ILE A 8 -70.04 30.24 10.19
N LEU A 9 -69.51 30.41 11.41
CA LEU A 9 -70.23 31.05 12.51
C LEU A 9 -70.51 32.53 12.24
N GLN A 10 -69.55 33.27 11.66
CA GLN A 10 -69.74 34.67 11.31
C GLN A 10 -70.73 34.85 10.14
N PHE A 11 -70.77 33.90 9.21
CA PHE A 11 -71.76 33.85 8.12
C PHE A 11 -73.17 33.52 8.63
N LEU A 12 -73.29 32.60 9.59
CA LEU A 12 -74.55 32.22 10.23
C LEU A 12 -75.13 33.33 11.11
N TRP A 13 -74.28 34.16 11.73
CA TRP A 13 -74.74 35.20 12.65
C TRP A 13 -75.16 36.51 11.95
N SER A 14 -74.89 36.67 10.65
CA SER A 14 -75.02 37.95 9.94
C SER A 14 -76.15 38.03 8.91
N GLY A 15 -77.17 37.14 8.91
CA GLY A 15 -78.13 37.14 7.81
C GLY A 15 -79.57 36.72 8.13
N ASP A 16 -80.47 37.71 8.21
CA ASP A 16 -81.83 37.59 7.68
C ASP A 16 -81.72 37.41 6.14
N PHE A 17 -82.30 36.33 5.62
CA PHE A 17 -82.20 35.98 4.20
C PHE A 17 -83.44 36.46 3.43
N GLU A 18 -83.39 37.69 2.93
CA GLU A 18 -84.34 38.18 1.93
C GLU A 18 -83.76 38.05 0.50
N TYR A 19 -84.60 37.54 -0.42
CA TYR A 19 -84.21 36.97 -1.70
C TYR A 19 -84.15 38.04 -2.81
N ASN A 20 -83.12 38.89 -2.78
CA ASN A 20 -82.67 39.72 -3.93
C ASN A 20 -81.15 39.95 -3.80
N LYS A 21 -80.36 38.86 -3.87
CA LYS A 21 -79.09 38.71 -3.14
C LYS A 21 -77.88 38.33 -4.01
N HIS A 22 -77.70 38.95 -5.18
CA HIS A 22 -76.49 38.73 -6.01
C HIS A 22 -75.35 39.71 -5.71
N SER A 23 -75.65 40.96 -5.33
CA SER A 23 -74.63 41.97 -5.03
C SER A 23 -73.91 41.73 -3.69
N HIS A 24 -74.65 41.37 -2.63
CA HIS A 24 -74.08 41.12 -1.31
C HIS A 24 -73.23 39.85 -1.24
N LEU A 25 -73.61 38.80 -1.98
CA LEU A 25 -72.82 37.56 -2.07
C LEU A 25 -71.51 37.79 -2.82
N SER A 26 -71.53 38.62 -3.87
CA SER A 26 -70.33 39.02 -4.60
C SER A 26 -69.36 39.82 -3.71
N ASN A 27 -69.86 40.81 -2.97
CA ASN A 27 -69.05 41.62 -2.06
C ASN A 27 -68.47 40.80 -0.90
N PHE A 28 -69.23 39.83 -0.37
CA PHE A 28 -68.72 38.91 0.66
C PHE A 28 -67.63 37.98 0.10
N GLY A 29 -67.83 37.44 -1.10
CA GLY A 29 -66.82 36.65 -1.82
C GLY A 29 -65.53 37.44 -2.06
N GLN A 30 -65.63 38.73 -2.41
CA GLN A 30 -64.46 39.60 -2.61
C GLN A 30 -63.73 39.91 -1.29
N TYR A 31 -64.46 40.20 -0.21
CA TYR A 31 -63.84 40.46 1.11
C TYR A 31 -63.18 39.21 1.69
N THR A 32 -63.86 38.06 1.63
CA THR A 32 -63.33 36.79 2.14
C THR A 32 -62.16 36.28 1.31
N SER A 33 -62.23 36.34 -0.02
CA SER A 33 -61.10 35.96 -0.88
C SER A 33 -59.88 36.86 -0.68
N GLY A 34 -60.07 38.18 -0.51
CA GLY A 34 -58.98 39.11 -0.22
C GLY A 34 -58.33 38.86 1.15
N THR A 35 -59.14 38.68 2.19
CA THR A 35 -58.64 38.48 3.57
C THR A 35 -57.98 37.10 3.73
N ILE A 36 -58.59 36.05 3.20
CA ILE A 36 -58.03 34.69 3.22
C ILE A 36 -56.74 34.63 2.39
N GLY A 37 -56.69 35.30 1.23
CA GLY A 37 -55.49 35.38 0.42
C GLY A 37 -54.31 36.01 1.17
N LEU A 38 -54.55 37.07 1.94
CA LEU A 38 -53.50 37.71 2.76
C LEU A 38 -53.02 36.80 3.91
N ILE A 39 -53.94 36.10 4.59
CA ILE A 39 -53.60 35.17 5.67
C ILE A 39 -52.77 34.00 5.11
N ILE A 40 -53.20 33.39 4.01
CA ILE A 40 -52.48 32.29 3.35
C ILE A 40 -51.10 32.77 2.91
N THR A 41 -51.01 33.95 2.29
CA THR A 41 -49.72 34.53 1.87
C THR A 41 -48.78 34.74 3.06
N GLY A 42 -49.28 35.26 4.18
CA GLY A 42 -48.50 35.42 5.41
C GLY A 42 -47.98 34.09 5.97
N ILE A 43 -48.83 33.06 5.98
CA ILE A 43 -48.46 31.70 6.42
C ILE A 43 -47.41 31.10 5.47
N SER A 44 -47.59 31.22 4.15
CA SER A 44 -46.63 30.76 3.15
C SER A 44 -45.26 31.41 3.31
N VAL A 45 -45.22 32.74 3.52
CA VAL A 45 -43.96 33.46 3.77
C VAL A 45 -43.29 33.01 5.06
N TYR A 46 -44.06 32.80 6.13
CA TYR A 46 -43.53 32.28 7.39
C TYR A 46 -42.91 30.89 7.23
N PHE A 47 -43.60 29.96 6.56
CA PHE A 47 -43.06 28.63 6.30
C PHE A 47 -41.82 28.68 5.39
N PHE A 48 -41.85 29.49 4.33
CA PHE A 48 -40.71 29.68 3.45
C PHE A 48 -39.48 30.20 4.22
N TYR A 49 -39.68 31.18 5.11
CA TYR A 49 -38.63 31.69 5.99
C TYR A 49 -38.06 30.59 6.91
N LYS A 50 -38.92 29.75 7.51
CA LYS A 50 -38.48 28.62 8.32
C LYS A 50 -37.68 27.60 7.51
N THR A 51 -38.11 27.29 6.29
CA THR A 51 -37.38 26.41 5.37
C THR A 51 -36.00 26.96 5.03
N LEU A 52 -35.87 28.26 4.75
CA LEU A 52 -34.57 28.87 4.47
C LEU A 52 -33.58 28.75 5.64
N ILE A 53 -34.04 28.92 6.89
CA ILE A 53 -33.21 28.74 8.08
C ILE A 53 -32.72 27.29 8.18
N LEU A 54 -33.61 26.31 7.96
CA LEU A 54 -33.26 24.89 8.00
C LEU A 54 -32.26 24.54 6.90
N GLN A 55 -32.50 24.98 5.67
CA GLN A 55 -31.58 24.77 4.54
C GLN A 55 -30.19 25.35 4.83
N ARG A 56 -30.11 26.55 5.44
CA ARG A 56 -28.83 27.13 5.83
C ARG A 56 -28.08 26.23 6.83
N LYS A 57 -28.78 25.70 7.83
CA LYS A 57 -28.19 24.78 8.81
C LYS A 57 -27.72 23.48 8.17
N GLU A 58 -28.50 22.91 7.25
CA GLU A 58 -28.10 21.71 6.48
C GLU A 58 -26.84 21.97 5.65
N PHE A 59 -26.72 23.13 4.99
CA PHE A 59 -25.51 23.48 4.25
C PHE A 59 -24.29 23.64 5.16
N GLU A 60 -24.45 24.20 6.36
CA GLU A 60 -23.38 24.30 7.35
C GLU A 60 -22.91 22.90 7.80
N LEU A 61 -23.84 22.00 8.10
CA LEU A 61 -23.54 20.61 8.45
C LEU A 61 -22.88 19.84 7.30
N GLN A 62 -23.37 19.98 6.06
CA GLN A 62 -22.77 19.33 4.89
C GLN A 62 -21.34 19.81 4.63
N ARG A 63 -21.05 21.10 4.87
CA ARG A 63 -19.68 21.62 4.77
C ARG A 63 -18.77 21.03 5.84
N GLU A 64 -19.28 20.85 7.05
CA GLU A 64 -18.55 20.20 8.14
C GLU A 64 -18.28 18.73 7.83
N GLU A 65 -19.29 17.97 7.38
CA GLU A 65 -19.13 16.58 6.95
C GLU A 65 -18.13 16.44 5.80
N LEU A 66 -18.22 17.32 4.79
CA LEU A 66 -17.27 17.31 3.69
C LEU A 66 -15.85 17.59 4.16
N LYS A 67 -15.67 18.54 5.10
CA LYS A 67 -14.37 18.82 5.70
C LYS A 67 -13.84 17.60 6.45
N ASN A 68 -14.66 16.98 7.29
CA ASN A 68 -14.29 15.77 8.02
C ASN A 68 -13.94 14.61 7.07
N ASN A 69 -14.66 14.46 5.97
CA ASN A 69 -14.36 13.47 4.94
C ASN A 69 -13.04 13.75 4.23
N VAL A 70 -12.76 15.01 3.89
CA VAL A 70 -11.48 15.41 3.30
C VAL A 70 -10.33 15.12 4.26
N ASP A 71 -10.49 15.41 5.55
CA ASP A 71 -9.45 15.15 6.54
C ASP A 71 -9.27 13.64 6.80
N ALA A 72 -10.35 12.84 6.81
CA ALA A 72 -10.28 11.38 6.87
C ALA A 72 -9.55 10.79 5.65
N LEU A 73 -9.84 11.28 4.44
CA LEU A 73 -9.18 10.84 3.21
C LEU A 73 -7.67 11.17 3.20
N LYS A 74 -7.28 12.31 3.77
CA LYS A 74 -5.86 12.65 3.94
C LYS A 74 -5.17 11.67 4.89
N SER A 75 -5.78 11.37 6.03
CA SER A 75 -5.23 10.40 6.98
C SER A 75 -5.11 9.01 6.35
N GLN A 76 -6.15 8.56 5.64
CA GLN A 76 -6.14 7.29 4.92
C GLN A 76 -5.03 7.23 3.86
N LYS A 77 -4.78 8.34 3.14
CA LYS A 77 -3.69 8.42 2.17
C LYS A 77 -2.33 8.19 2.83
N ILE A 78 -2.09 8.82 3.98
CA ILE A 78 -0.83 8.66 4.74
C ILE A 78 -0.67 7.21 5.20
N GLU A 79 -1.73 6.60 5.73
CA GLU A 79 -1.72 5.20 6.15
C GLU A 79 -1.41 4.24 4.99
N MET A 80 -2.02 4.48 3.82
CA MET A 80 -1.74 3.69 2.61
C MET A 80 -0.29 3.82 2.15
N GLU A 81 0.30 5.02 2.23
CA GLU A 81 1.71 5.23 1.90
C GLU A 81 2.63 4.45 2.84
N ILE A 82 2.36 4.48 4.15
CA ILE A 82 3.08 3.70 5.16
C ILE A 82 2.93 2.20 4.90
N GLN A 83 1.70 1.75 4.65
CA GLN A 83 1.39 0.34 4.36
C GLN A 83 2.08 -0.15 3.09
N ASN A 84 2.12 0.69 2.05
CA ASN A 84 2.79 0.36 0.79
C ASN A 84 4.29 0.17 1.02
N ASN A 85 4.94 1.09 1.74
CA ASN A 85 6.36 0.97 2.07
C ASN A 85 6.65 -0.30 2.89
N PHE A 86 5.83 -0.60 3.89
CA PHE A 86 5.93 -1.83 4.67
C PHE A 86 5.73 -3.08 3.80
N HIS A 87 4.77 -3.05 2.87
CA HIS A 87 4.51 -4.16 1.97
C HIS A 87 5.69 -4.44 1.03
N LEU A 88 6.28 -3.40 0.45
CA LEU A 88 7.47 -3.52 -0.41
C LEU A 88 8.66 -4.11 0.35
N LYS A 89 8.87 -3.68 1.60
CA LYS A 89 9.89 -4.26 2.47
C LYS A 89 9.62 -5.74 2.74
N ASN A 90 8.41 -6.11 3.14
CA ASN A 90 8.05 -7.52 3.37
C ASN A 90 8.20 -8.39 2.10
N GLN A 91 7.88 -7.86 0.92
CA GLN A 91 8.10 -8.58 -0.33
C GLN A 91 9.59 -8.86 -0.57
N LEU A 92 10.45 -7.88 -0.28
CA LEU A 92 11.89 -8.05 -0.35
C LEU A 92 12.36 -9.11 0.65
N ASP A 93 11.95 -9.01 1.91
CA ASP A 93 12.30 -9.96 2.97
C ASP A 93 11.94 -11.40 2.54
N ASN A 94 10.71 -11.59 2.08
CA ASN A 94 10.24 -12.88 1.58
C ASN A 94 11.06 -13.37 0.38
N LYS A 95 11.36 -12.51 -0.59
CA LYS A 95 12.17 -12.87 -1.76
C LYS A 95 13.59 -13.26 -1.34
N PHE A 96 14.20 -12.50 -0.42
CA PHE A 96 15.52 -12.80 0.12
C PHE A 96 15.54 -14.18 0.80
N PHE A 97 14.63 -14.43 1.74
CA PHE A 97 14.60 -15.71 2.46
C PHE A 97 14.27 -16.89 1.55
N ASN A 98 13.39 -16.71 0.56
CA ASN A 98 13.11 -17.74 -0.44
C ASN A 98 14.35 -18.07 -1.27
N LEU A 99 15.09 -17.06 -1.72
CA LEU A 99 16.35 -17.29 -2.46
C LEU A 99 17.41 -17.95 -1.57
N LEU A 100 17.50 -17.54 -0.30
CA LEU A 100 18.41 -18.13 0.68
C LEU A 100 18.09 -19.61 0.92
N SER A 101 16.83 -19.96 1.13
CA SER A 101 16.38 -21.35 1.25
C SER A 101 16.67 -22.14 -0.02
N PHE A 102 16.47 -21.55 -1.20
CA PHE A 102 16.78 -22.22 -2.46
C PHE A 102 18.28 -22.44 -2.65
N LEU A 103 19.14 -21.50 -2.26
CA LEU A 103 20.59 -21.67 -2.23
C LEU A 103 21.00 -22.87 -1.36
N LEU A 104 20.38 -23.00 -0.17
CA LEU A 104 20.60 -24.12 0.73
C LEU A 104 20.16 -25.46 0.11
N ASN A 105 19.05 -25.45 -0.62
CA ASN A 105 18.56 -26.63 -1.33
C ASN A 105 19.47 -27.02 -2.49
N ILE A 106 20.03 -26.07 -3.23
CA ILE A 106 21.07 -26.37 -4.23
C ILE A 106 22.25 -27.06 -3.55
N ARG A 107 22.72 -26.51 -2.41
CA ARG A 107 23.83 -27.09 -1.67
C ARG A 107 23.57 -28.53 -1.25
N SER A 108 22.38 -28.83 -0.73
CA SER A 108 22.02 -30.19 -0.32
C SER A 108 21.72 -31.12 -1.50
N SER A 109 21.40 -30.59 -2.68
CA SER A 109 21.13 -31.39 -3.88
C SER A 109 22.38 -32.00 -4.53
N PHE A 110 23.57 -31.52 -4.17
CA PHE A 110 24.83 -32.07 -4.67
C PHE A 110 25.10 -33.46 -4.08
N SER A 111 24.46 -34.52 -4.56
CA SER A 111 24.74 -35.89 -4.09
C SER A 111 25.63 -36.66 -5.07
N GLN A 112 26.68 -37.32 -4.56
CA GLN A 112 27.44 -38.32 -5.32
C GLN A 112 27.67 -39.58 -4.47
N GLY A 113 27.10 -40.71 -4.91
CA GLY A 113 27.20 -41.98 -4.19
C GLY A 113 26.46 -41.95 -2.84
N ASN A 114 27.14 -42.37 -1.77
CA ASN A 114 26.57 -42.45 -0.41
C ASN A 114 26.80 -41.17 0.43
N LYS A 115 27.35 -40.10 -0.16
CA LYS A 115 27.66 -38.87 0.58
C LYS A 115 26.43 -37.97 0.63
N ASP A 116 26.15 -37.43 1.82
CA ASP A 116 25.16 -36.35 1.96
C ASP A 116 25.60 -35.13 1.15
N GLY A 117 24.64 -34.36 0.62
CA GLY A 117 24.97 -33.30 -0.30
C GLY A 117 25.82 -32.20 0.29
N ASN A 118 25.66 -31.92 1.59
CA ASN A 118 26.53 -30.98 2.29
C ASN A 118 27.98 -31.48 2.40
N GLN A 119 28.18 -32.80 2.55
CA GLN A 119 29.52 -33.38 2.64
C GLN A 119 30.21 -33.31 1.28
N TYR A 120 29.52 -33.76 0.23
CA TYR A 120 30.06 -33.75 -1.12
C TYR A 120 30.33 -32.33 -1.62
N PHE A 121 29.42 -31.39 -1.37
CA PHE A 121 29.67 -29.98 -1.70
C PHE A 121 30.92 -29.42 -1.00
N SER A 122 31.11 -29.76 0.28
CA SER A 122 32.30 -29.31 1.02
C SER A 122 33.59 -29.89 0.44
N GLU A 123 33.56 -31.14 -0.03
CA GLU A 123 34.68 -31.74 -0.73
C GLU A 123 34.98 -31.02 -2.05
N ILE A 124 33.96 -30.71 -2.85
CA ILE A 124 34.15 -29.94 -4.08
C ILE A 124 34.79 -28.57 -3.78
N ILE A 125 34.28 -27.85 -2.78
CA ILE A 125 34.80 -26.54 -2.38
C ILE A 125 36.25 -26.66 -1.90
N ALA A 126 36.57 -27.65 -1.06
CA ALA A 126 37.94 -27.88 -0.60
C ALA A 126 38.88 -28.28 -1.75
N GLU A 127 38.39 -29.04 -2.72
CA GLU A 127 39.15 -29.45 -3.91
C GLU A 127 39.43 -28.25 -4.84
N ILE A 128 38.47 -27.34 -4.99
CA ILE A 128 38.67 -26.06 -5.69
C ILE A 128 39.69 -25.20 -4.94
N ASP A 129 39.58 -25.12 -3.61
CA ASP A 129 40.46 -24.30 -2.78
C ASP A 129 41.93 -24.74 -2.86
N THR A 130 42.16 -26.06 -2.82
CA THR A 130 43.51 -26.67 -2.85
C THR A 130 44.14 -26.69 -4.24
N ARG A 131 43.33 -26.76 -5.30
CA ARG A 131 43.81 -26.88 -6.69
C ARG A 131 43.51 -25.65 -7.54
N PHE A 132 43.27 -24.50 -6.91
CA PHE A 132 42.83 -23.29 -7.58
C PHE A 132 43.79 -22.80 -8.68
N GLU A 133 45.09 -23.09 -8.53
CA GLU A 133 46.14 -22.71 -9.49
C GLU A 133 46.13 -23.52 -10.80
N LEU A 134 45.44 -24.67 -10.82
CA LEU A 134 45.33 -25.52 -12.01
C LEU A 134 44.14 -25.06 -12.88
N VAL A 135 44.44 -24.28 -13.92
CA VAL A 135 43.44 -23.60 -14.77
C VAL A 135 42.35 -24.53 -15.31
N ASP A 136 42.72 -25.62 -15.99
CA ASP A 136 41.74 -26.54 -16.61
C ASP A 136 40.84 -27.21 -15.56
N TYR A 137 41.44 -27.56 -14.42
CA TYR A 137 40.78 -28.20 -13.30
C TYR A 137 39.77 -27.25 -12.63
N ARG A 138 40.19 -26.00 -12.41
CA ARG A 138 39.38 -24.90 -11.89
C ARG A 138 38.11 -24.71 -12.72
N PHE A 139 38.24 -24.60 -14.04
CA PHE A 139 37.07 -24.38 -14.92
C PHE A 139 36.05 -25.51 -14.85
N GLN A 140 36.50 -26.76 -14.92
CA GLN A 140 35.59 -27.91 -14.89
C GLN A 140 34.82 -27.98 -13.57
N LYS A 141 35.50 -27.78 -12.43
CA LYS A 141 34.88 -27.88 -11.12
C LYS A 141 34.03 -26.67 -10.77
N ILE A 142 34.46 -25.45 -11.10
CA ILE A 142 33.61 -24.25 -10.95
C ILE A 142 32.33 -24.40 -11.77
N ARG A 143 32.42 -24.92 -13.00
CA ARG A 143 31.23 -25.18 -13.83
C ARG A 143 30.24 -26.13 -13.16
N SER A 144 30.73 -27.13 -12.43
CA SER A 144 29.87 -28.08 -11.70
C SER A 144 29.06 -27.43 -10.57
N ILE A 145 29.55 -26.32 -9.99
CA ILE A 145 28.88 -25.56 -8.93
C ILE A 145 28.41 -24.17 -9.37
N ASN A 146 28.40 -23.91 -10.69
CA ASN A 146 28.04 -22.61 -11.24
C ASN A 146 26.64 -22.16 -10.82
N ASN A 147 25.67 -23.09 -10.79
CA ASN A 147 24.29 -22.77 -10.41
C ASN A 147 24.20 -22.23 -8.98
N TYR A 148 25.00 -22.80 -8.05
CA TYR A 148 25.07 -22.33 -6.67
C TYR A 148 25.60 -20.89 -6.62
N PHE A 149 26.72 -20.63 -7.29
CA PHE A 149 27.35 -19.30 -7.26
C PHE A 149 26.55 -18.25 -8.02
N SER A 150 25.94 -18.60 -9.15
CA SER A 150 25.02 -17.73 -9.88
C SER A 150 23.85 -17.32 -8.99
N HIS A 151 23.29 -18.25 -8.21
CA HIS A 151 22.23 -17.89 -7.25
C HIS A 151 22.72 -17.06 -6.08
N LEU A 152 23.91 -17.32 -5.56
CA LEU A 152 24.51 -16.44 -4.57
C LEU A 152 24.66 -15.01 -5.11
N CYS A 153 25.11 -14.85 -6.35
CA CYS A 153 25.20 -13.54 -7.02
C CYS A 153 23.84 -12.87 -7.15
N ASN A 154 22.79 -13.63 -7.48
CA ASN A 154 21.44 -13.08 -7.57
C ASN A 154 20.91 -12.59 -6.22
N ILE A 155 21.20 -13.29 -5.11
CA ILE A 155 20.87 -12.82 -3.76
C ILE A 155 21.60 -11.52 -3.47
N ILE A 156 22.89 -11.49 -3.79
CA ILE A 156 23.73 -10.32 -3.54
C ILE A 156 23.28 -9.12 -4.36
N LYS A 157 22.97 -9.34 -5.64
CA LYS A 157 22.40 -8.34 -6.54
C LYS A 157 21.10 -7.79 -5.99
N LEU A 158 20.21 -8.65 -5.47
CA LEU A 158 18.98 -8.24 -4.81
C LEU A 158 19.24 -7.28 -3.63
N ILE A 159 20.26 -7.55 -2.82
CA ILE A 159 20.62 -6.69 -1.68
C ILE A 159 21.21 -5.35 -2.16
N VAL A 160 22.19 -5.40 -3.06
CA VAL A 160 22.93 -4.22 -3.54
C VAL A 160 22.02 -3.27 -4.29
N GLU A 161 21.22 -3.79 -5.23
CA GLU A 161 20.38 -3.00 -6.13
C GLU A 161 19.03 -2.61 -5.50
N SER A 162 18.72 -3.08 -4.30
CA SER A 162 17.50 -2.65 -3.63
C SER A 162 17.57 -1.16 -3.26
N GLU A 163 16.63 -0.38 -3.80
CA GLU A 163 16.40 1.03 -3.46
C GLU A 163 15.68 1.18 -2.11
N PHE A 164 15.02 0.12 -1.64
CA PHE A 164 14.22 0.12 -0.42
C PHE A 164 15.03 -0.16 0.85
N LEU A 165 16.28 -0.56 0.70
CA LEU A 165 17.18 -0.84 1.82
C LEU A 165 18.14 0.32 2.03
N ASP A 166 18.24 0.78 3.26
CA ASP A 166 19.35 1.64 3.64
C ASP A 166 20.67 0.84 3.77
N ASN A 167 21.80 1.54 3.94
CA ASN A 167 23.10 0.89 4.01
C ASN A 167 23.25 -0.06 5.22
N HIS A 168 22.61 0.26 6.35
CA HIS A 168 22.66 -0.55 7.56
C HIS A 168 21.81 -1.83 7.41
N GLU A 169 20.66 -1.72 6.77
CA GLU A 169 19.82 -2.87 6.41
C GLU A 169 20.54 -3.76 5.39
N LYS A 170 21.15 -3.18 4.35
CA LYS A 170 22.00 -3.94 3.42
C LYS A 170 23.08 -4.72 4.14
N GLU A 171 23.79 -4.09 5.08
CA GLU A 171 24.79 -4.75 5.93
C GLU A 171 24.17 -5.89 6.75
N THR A 172 22.98 -5.69 7.33
CA THR A 172 22.26 -6.74 8.07
C THR A 172 21.96 -7.95 7.17
N TYR A 173 21.46 -7.72 5.95
CA TYR A 173 21.21 -8.77 4.97
C TYR A 173 22.49 -9.51 4.56
N PHE A 174 23.59 -8.78 4.35
CA PHE A 174 24.89 -9.37 4.09
C PHE A 174 25.38 -10.22 5.26
N ASN A 175 25.22 -9.76 6.50
CA ASN A 175 25.62 -10.52 7.68
C ASN A 175 24.82 -11.82 7.83
N ILE A 176 23.52 -11.80 7.55
CA ILE A 176 22.68 -13.01 7.51
C ILE A 176 23.20 -13.97 6.44
N LEU A 177 23.42 -13.47 5.22
CA LEU A 177 23.95 -14.28 4.12
C LEU A 177 25.31 -14.90 4.47
N CYS A 178 26.24 -14.09 4.99
CA CYS A 178 27.57 -14.52 5.43
C CYS A 178 27.51 -15.55 6.56
N GLY A 179 26.53 -15.46 7.45
CA GLY A 179 26.27 -16.43 8.51
C GLY A 179 25.81 -17.79 7.98
N VAL A 180 25.14 -17.83 6.82
CA VAL A 180 24.73 -19.07 6.15
C VAL A 180 25.88 -19.72 5.36
N LEU A 181 26.81 -18.90 4.86
CA LEU A 181 27.97 -19.38 4.12
C LEU A 181 29.01 -20.01 5.06
N ARG A 182 29.62 -21.11 4.63
CA ARG A 182 30.76 -21.72 5.35
C ARG A 182 32.04 -20.92 5.08
N LYS A 183 33.01 -21.00 5.99
CA LYS A 183 34.31 -20.30 5.83
C LYS A 183 34.98 -20.62 4.48
N GLN A 184 35.04 -21.90 4.12
CA GLN A 184 35.63 -22.36 2.86
C GLN A 184 34.89 -21.83 1.62
N GLU A 185 33.56 -21.68 1.70
CA GLU A 185 32.76 -21.11 0.61
C GLU A 185 33.16 -19.65 0.40
N ARG A 186 33.30 -18.88 1.49
CA ARG A 186 33.73 -17.47 1.44
C ARG A 186 35.15 -17.33 0.90
N ASP A 187 36.08 -18.18 1.34
CA ASP A 187 37.46 -18.15 0.88
C ASP A 187 37.57 -18.41 -0.64
N VAL A 188 36.82 -19.41 -1.14
CA VAL A 188 36.75 -19.69 -2.58
C VAL A 188 36.11 -18.53 -3.35
N ILE A 189 35.04 -17.92 -2.82
CA ILE A 189 34.42 -16.73 -3.43
C ILE A 189 35.45 -15.61 -3.58
N ILE A 190 36.21 -15.30 -2.52
CA ILE A 190 37.25 -14.26 -2.54
C ILE A 190 38.35 -14.60 -3.56
N LYS A 191 38.72 -15.88 -3.70
CA LYS A 191 39.70 -16.31 -4.70
C LYS A 191 39.16 -16.15 -6.13
N ILE A 192 37.90 -16.52 -6.36
CA ILE A 192 37.23 -16.37 -7.66
C ILE A 192 37.11 -14.90 -8.05
N THR A 193 36.71 -14.01 -7.13
CA THR A 193 36.57 -12.58 -7.41
C THR A 193 37.89 -11.90 -7.68
N LYS A 194 38.98 -12.34 -7.07
CA LYS A 194 40.32 -11.81 -7.36
C LYS A 194 40.85 -12.26 -8.72
N SER A 195 40.33 -13.35 -9.28
CA SER A 195 40.74 -13.87 -10.59
C SER A 195 39.94 -13.22 -11.72
N LYS A 196 40.54 -12.22 -12.39
CA LYS A 196 39.95 -11.45 -13.50
C LYS A 196 39.40 -12.31 -14.64
N GLU A 197 39.96 -13.49 -14.90
CA GLU A 197 39.53 -14.41 -15.96
C GLU A 197 38.15 -15.03 -15.68
N THR A 198 37.88 -15.43 -14.44
CA THR A 198 36.61 -16.05 -14.04
C THR A 198 35.45 -15.07 -13.90
N ILE A 199 35.74 -13.76 -13.77
CA ILE A 199 34.72 -12.73 -13.54
C ILE A 199 33.82 -12.54 -14.76
N TYR A 200 34.42 -12.42 -15.95
CA TYR A 200 33.68 -12.15 -17.19
C TYR A 200 32.89 -13.36 -17.68
N GLU A 201 33.36 -14.57 -17.41
CA GLU A 201 32.71 -15.80 -17.89
C GLU A 201 31.52 -16.22 -17.01
N PHE A 202 31.50 -15.84 -15.74
CA PHE A 202 30.49 -16.28 -14.77
C PHE A 202 29.68 -15.13 -14.12
N GLY A 203 29.92 -13.88 -14.53
CA GLY A 203 29.11 -12.74 -14.10
C GLY A 203 29.33 -12.32 -12.63
N PHE A 204 30.55 -12.49 -12.12
CA PHE A 204 30.90 -12.23 -10.71
C PHE A 204 31.21 -10.76 -10.39
N GLU A 205 30.93 -9.82 -11.28
CA GLU A 205 31.30 -8.40 -11.15
C GLU A 205 30.84 -7.76 -9.84
N TYR A 206 29.66 -8.14 -9.33
CA TYR A 206 29.10 -7.60 -8.08
C TYR A 206 29.84 -8.07 -6.82
N LEU A 207 30.45 -9.26 -6.85
CA LEU A 207 31.19 -9.79 -5.71
C LEU A 207 32.54 -9.07 -5.51
N ILE A 208 33.09 -8.46 -6.56
CA ILE A 208 34.32 -7.64 -6.49
C ILE A 208 34.08 -6.40 -5.66
N ASN A 209 33.02 -5.64 -5.99
CA ASN A 209 32.64 -4.42 -5.26
C ASN A 209 32.38 -4.72 -3.78
N ILE A 210 31.88 -5.90 -3.44
CA ILE A 210 31.70 -6.30 -2.05
C ILE A 210 33.04 -6.70 -1.44
N SER A 211 33.91 -7.45 -2.11
CA SER A 211 35.24 -7.78 -1.56
C SER A 211 36.15 -6.56 -1.37
N GLU A 212 35.94 -5.50 -2.15
CA GLU A 212 36.69 -4.25 -2.07
C GLU A 212 36.10 -3.28 -1.03
N ASN A 213 34.78 -3.29 -0.80
CA ASN A 213 34.09 -2.40 0.16
C ASN A 213 33.77 -3.06 1.50
N SER A 214 33.72 -4.39 1.59
CA SER A 214 33.56 -5.09 2.86
C SER A 214 34.91 -5.23 3.54
N VAL A 215 34.95 -4.67 4.74
CA VAL A 215 35.42 -5.19 6.04
C VAL A 215 35.60 -6.74 6.10
N LEU A 216 36.29 -7.35 5.13
CA LEU A 216 36.79 -8.73 5.17
C LEU A 216 38.22 -8.78 5.72
N ASN A 217 38.64 -7.72 6.42
CA ASN A 217 39.84 -7.64 7.26
C ASN A 217 39.47 -7.72 8.77
N SER A 218 38.52 -8.58 9.13
CA SER A 218 38.30 -9.02 10.52
C SER A 218 38.34 -10.54 10.61
#